data_AF-A0A7X6USF6-F1
#
_entry.id   AF-A0A7X6USF6-F1
#
_cell.length_a   1.000
_cell.length_b   1.000
_cell.length_c   1.000
_cell.angle_alpha   90.00
_cell.angle_beta   90.00
_cell.angle_gamma   90.00
#
_symmetry.space_group_name_H-M   'P 1'
#
loop_
_entity.id
_entity.type
_entity.pdbx_description
1 polymer ?
#
loop_
_entity_poly.entity_id
_entity_poly.type
_entity_poly.pdbx_seq_one_letter_code
_entity_poly.pdbx_strand_id
1 'polypeptide(L)'
;ALRRVSESLVSTKNVMFKQVVLIQFPRPGVYAIGFLTARLPKDFIQEAGLGFADQDEYVNVFVPTVPNPTSGFLLIAPRREIQPLQISVVNAMKMIISVGAVLPVGTEDLPMPSLLEHLEEWMQPKQPQASSASATPETPLP
;
A
#
# COMPACT_ATOMS: atom_id res chain seq x y z
N ALA A 1 24.88 -8.61 -6.99
CA ALA A 1 23.67 -8.72 -7.82
C ALA A 1 22.46 -7.95 -7.24
N LEU A 2 22.21 -7.98 -5.93
CA LEU A 2 21.03 -7.35 -5.29
C LEU A 2 20.97 -5.81 -5.39
N ARG A 3 22.11 -5.12 -5.50
CA ARG A 3 22.18 -3.65 -5.59
C ARG A 3 21.53 -3.05 -6.85
N ARG A 4 21.47 -3.78 -7.97
CA ARG A 4 20.86 -3.27 -9.23
C ARG A 4 19.34 -3.27 -9.21
N VAL A 5 18.71 -4.08 -8.35
CA VAL A 5 17.24 -4.19 -8.27
C VAL A 5 16.64 -3.00 -7.52
N SER A 6 17.33 -2.51 -6.48
CA SER A 6 16.84 -1.41 -5.63
C SER A 6 16.84 -0.05 -6.33
N GLU A 7 17.84 0.23 -7.17
CA GLU A 7 17.93 1.51 -7.92
C GLU A 7 16.91 1.58 -9.08
N SER A 8 16.47 0.44 -9.61
CA SER A 8 15.47 0.36 -10.67
C SER A 8 14.05 0.67 -10.17
N LEU A 9 13.73 0.38 -8.91
CA LEU A 9 12.38 0.58 -8.36
C LEU A 9 12.03 2.06 -8.18
N VAL A 10 13.02 2.90 -7.86
CA VAL A 10 12.81 4.34 -7.59
C VAL A 10 12.84 5.19 -8.87
N SER A 11 13.58 4.76 -9.90
CA SER A 11 13.72 5.47 -11.18
C SER A 11 12.65 5.12 -12.22
N THR A 12 11.91 4.02 -12.02
CA THR A 12 10.93 3.50 -12.99
C THR A 12 9.49 3.79 -12.56
N LYS A 13 9.19 5.02 -12.10
CA LYS A 13 7.85 5.42 -11.66
C LYS A 13 6.74 5.20 -12.70
N ASN A 14 7.06 4.88 -13.96
CA ASN A 14 6.11 4.83 -15.07
C ASN A 14 6.06 3.52 -15.90
N VAL A 15 6.89 2.50 -15.64
CA VAL A 15 7.03 1.36 -16.59
C VAL A 15 6.75 -0.03 -15.98
N MET A 16 6.82 -0.22 -14.65
CA MET A 16 6.62 -1.56 -14.06
C MET A 16 5.16 -1.93 -13.76
N PHE A 17 4.27 -0.96 -13.60
CA PHE A 17 2.88 -1.21 -13.21
C PHE A 17 1.95 -0.98 -14.41
N LYS A 18 1.48 -2.08 -15.01
CA LYS A 18 0.69 -2.01 -16.24
C LYS A 18 -0.77 -1.66 -15.98
N GLN A 19 -1.30 -2.05 -14.83
CA GLN A 19 -2.72 -1.95 -14.52
C GLN A 19 -2.96 -2.01 -13.01
N VAL A 20 -3.92 -1.22 -12.53
CA VAL A 20 -4.42 -1.31 -11.14
C VAL A 20 -5.46 -2.41 -11.05
N VAL A 21 -5.41 -3.20 -9.98
CA VAL A 21 -6.30 -4.33 -9.75
C VAL A 21 -6.77 -4.40 -8.31
N LEU A 22 -7.92 -5.03 -8.09
CA LEU A 22 -8.32 -5.58 -6.80
C LEU A 22 -8.06 -7.08 -6.77
N ILE A 23 -7.60 -7.55 -5.61
CA ILE A 23 -7.40 -8.96 -5.30
C ILE A 23 -7.92 -9.23 -3.89
N GLN A 24 -8.50 -10.42 -3.67
CA GLN A 24 -8.87 -10.83 -2.32
C GLN A 24 -7.60 -11.23 -1.53
N PHE A 25 -7.30 -10.48 -0.48
CA PHE A 25 -6.11 -10.69 0.35
C PHE A 25 -6.30 -10.04 1.73
N PRO A 26 -5.90 -10.68 2.84
CA PRO A 26 -5.29 -12.01 2.94
C PRO A 26 -6.31 -13.16 2.95
N ARG A 27 -7.61 -12.86 2.90
CA ARG A 27 -8.69 -13.86 2.94
C ARG A 27 -9.88 -13.46 2.07
N PRO A 28 -10.78 -14.40 1.73
CA PRO A 28 -12.00 -14.09 0.98
C PRO A 28 -12.86 -13.02 1.67
N GLY A 29 -13.47 -12.15 0.86
CA GLY A 29 -14.28 -11.00 1.29
C GLY A 29 -13.48 -9.77 1.72
N VAL A 30 -12.15 -9.84 1.76
CA VAL A 30 -11.26 -8.69 2.07
C VAL A 30 -10.42 -8.39 0.83
N TYR A 31 -10.39 -7.14 0.40
CA TYR A 31 -9.73 -6.74 -0.83
C TYR A 31 -8.53 -5.85 -0.58
N ALA A 32 -7.48 -6.08 -1.35
CA ALA A 32 -6.32 -5.23 -1.44
C ALA A 32 -6.21 -4.64 -2.85
N ILE A 33 -5.68 -3.43 -2.91
CA ILE A 33 -5.27 -2.80 -4.16
C ILE A 33 -3.90 -3.34 -4.52
N GLY A 34 -3.73 -3.72 -5.77
CA GLY A 34 -2.47 -4.18 -6.30
C GLY A 34 -2.19 -3.66 -7.69
N PHE A 35 -0.99 -3.93 -8.15
CA PHE A 35 -0.53 -3.57 -9.48
C PHE A 35 -0.08 -4.82 -10.23
N LEU A 36 -0.67 -5.04 -11.41
CA LEU A 36 -0.27 -6.13 -12.29
C LEU A 36 1.10 -5.80 -12.91
N THR A 37 2.09 -6.66 -12.67
CA THR A 37 3.46 -6.47 -13.16
C THR A 37 3.75 -7.32 -14.38
N ALA A 38 3.46 -8.63 -14.33
CA ALA A 38 3.76 -9.57 -15.40
C ALA A 38 2.82 -10.78 -15.43
N ARG A 39 2.73 -11.41 -16.62
CA ARG A 39 2.20 -12.78 -16.76
C ARG A 39 3.34 -13.76 -16.46
N LEU A 40 3.06 -14.88 -15.81
CA LEU A 40 4.08 -15.88 -15.54
C LEU A 40 4.26 -16.82 -16.75
N PRO A 41 5.51 -17.21 -17.08
CA PRO A 41 5.77 -18.25 -18.07
C PRO A 41 5.16 -19.60 -17.65
N LYS A 42 4.72 -20.39 -18.64
CA LYS A 42 4.15 -21.73 -18.39
C LYS A 42 5.10 -22.64 -17.63
N ASP A 43 6.39 -22.60 -17.98
CA ASP A 43 7.42 -23.45 -17.37
C ASP A 43 7.57 -23.16 -15.86
N PHE A 44 7.51 -21.88 -15.46
CA PHE A 44 7.56 -21.50 -14.05
C PHE A 44 6.33 -22.01 -13.29
N ILE A 45 5.14 -21.89 -13.89
CA ILE A 45 3.88 -22.38 -13.29
C ILE A 45 3.97 -23.91 -13.08
N GLN A 46 4.52 -24.63 -14.07
CA GLN A 46 4.72 -26.07 -14.00
C GLN A 46 5.70 -26.46 -12.88
N GLU A 47 6.86 -25.81 -12.82
CA GLU A 47 7.90 -26.09 -11.82
C GLU A 47 7.42 -25.79 -10.40
N ALA A 48 6.65 -24.70 -10.22
CA ALA A 48 6.07 -24.33 -8.93
C ALA A 48 4.95 -25.27 -8.46
N GLY A 49 4.53 -26.25 -9.28
CA GLY A 49 3.42 -27.15 -8.97
C GLY A 49 2.09 -26.42 -8.84
N LEU A 50 1.98 -25.20 -9.38
CA LEU A 50 0.74 -24.46 -9.42
C LEU A 50 -0.15 -25.14 -10.44
N GLY A 51 -1.27 -25.70 -9.98
CA GLY A 51 -2.15 -26.51 -10.81
C GLY A 51 -2.54 -25.78 -12.10
N PHE A 52 -2.41 -26.46 -13.23
CA PHE A 52 -3.10 -26.12 -14.45
C PHE A 52 -4.56 -26.51 -14.27
N ALA A 53 -5.35 -25.72 -13.53
CA ALA A 53 -6.78 -25.72 -13.80
C ALA A 53 -6.88 -25.22 -15.25
N ASP A 54 -7.15 -26.14 -16.17
CA ASP A 54 -7.07 -25.95 -17.61
C ASP A 54 -7.49 -24.52 -18.00
N GLN A 55 -6.53 -23.75 -18.53
CA GLN A 55 -6.65 -22.36 -19.00
C GLN A 55 -6.44 -21.20 -18.01
N ASP A 56 -6.16 -21.44 -16.73
CA ASP A 56 -5.87 -20.35 -15.78
C ASP A 56 -4.44 -19.81 -15.95
N GLU A 57 -4.29 -18.70 -16.68
CA GLU A 57 -3.07 -17.90 -16.67
C GLU A 57 -2.78 -17.40 -15.24
N TYR A 58 -1.54 -17.51 -14.77
CA TYR A 58 -1.13 -16.86 -13.52
C TYR A 58 -0.46 -15.51 -13.79
N VAL A 59 -0.67 -14.57 -12.88
CA VAL A 59 -0.08 -13.23 -12.95
C VAL A 59 0.59 -12.83 -11.65
N ASN A 60 1.61 -11.99 -11.77
CA ASN A 60 2.25 -11.31 -10.66
C ASN A 60 1.49 -10.03 -10.32
N VAL A 61 1.09 -9.92 -9.06
CA VAL A 61 0.45 -8.73 -8.50
C VAL A 61 1.30 -8.23 -7.35
N PHE A 62 1.78 -7.00 -7.46
CA PHE A 62 2.41 -6.32 -6.32
C PHE A 62 1.34 -5.65 -5.48
N VAL A 63 1.22 -6.05 -4.21
CA VAL A 63 0.32 -5.46 -3.22
C VAL A 63 1.14 -4.59 -2.27
N PRO A 64 1.11 -3.26 -2.41
CA PRO A 64 1.88 -2.37 -1.56
C PRO A 64 1.35 -2.31 -0.13
N THR A 65 2.21 -1.91 0.79
CA THR A 65 1.83 -1.47 2.14
C THR A 65 1.53 0.03 2.17
N VAL A 66 0.74 0.46 3.14
CA VAL A 66 0.48 1.87 3.44
C VAL A 66 1.37 2.34 4.61
N PRO A 67 1.83 3.61 4.65
CA PRO A 67 1.77 4.60 3.58
C PRO A 67 2.91 4.44 2.55
N ASN A 68 3.85 3.51 2.75
CA ASN A 68 5.03 3.33 1.90
C ASN A 68 4.76 2.36 0.73
N PRO A 69 4.53 2.86 -0.51
CA PRO A 69 4.16 2.02 -1.64
C PRO A 69 5.34 1.27 -2.26
N THR A 70 6.54 1.38 -1.68
CA THR A 70 7.74 0.66 -2.15
C THR A 70 7.89 -0.71 -1.49
N SER A 71 7.32 -0.91 -0.30
CA SER A 71 7.23 -2.21 0.37
C SER A 71 5.87 -2.85 0.11
N GLY A 72 5.81 -4.17 0.22
CA GLY A 72 4.60 -4.91 -0.10
C GLY A 72 4.81 -6.40 -0.23
N PHE A 73 3.77 -7.07 -0.68
CA PHE A 73 3.77 -8.48 -1.03
C PHE A 73 3.80 -8.62 -2.55
N LEU A 74 4.56 -9.59 -3.04
CA LEU A 74 4.41 -10.08 -4.40
C LEU A 74 3.52 -11.31 -4.35
N LEU A 75 2.35 -11.22 -4.96
CA LEU A 75 1.39 -12.31 -5.06
C LEU A 75 1.45 -12.94 -6.44
N ILE A 76 1.45 -14.27 -6.48
CA ILE A 76 1.21 -15.06 -7.68
C ILE A 76 -0.21 -15.60 -7.54
N ALA A 77 -1.10 -15.20 -8.44
CA ALA A 77 -2.51 -15.55 -8.35
C ALA A 77 -3.08 -15.88 -9.74
N PRO A 78 -4.10 -16.75 -9.82
CA PRO A 78 -4.75 -17.06 -11.08
C PRO A 78 -5.48 -15.82 -11.60
N ARG A 79 -5.42 -15.58 -12.91
CA ARG A 79 -5.94 -14.38 -13.56
C ARG A 79 -7.43 -14.17 -13.30
N ARG A 80 -8.21 -15.24 -13.11
CA ARG A 80 -9.64 -15.20 -12.76
C ARG A 80 -9.94 -14.57 -11.40
N GLU A 81 -8.98 -14.56 -10.47
CA GLU A 81 -9.13 -13.93 -9.15
C GLU A 81 -8.72 -12.45 -9.15
N ILE A 82 -8.28 -11.93 -10.30
CA ILE A 82 -7.84 -10.55 -10.46
C ILE A 82 -8.95 -9.71 -11.09
N GLN A 83 -9.40 -8.68 -10.36
CA GLN A 83 -10.39 -7.74 -10.85
C GLN A 83 -9.71 -6.43 -11.29
N PRO A 84 -9.65 -6.11 -12.60
CA PRO A 84 -9.14 -4.84 -13.08
C PRO A 84 -9.93 -3.64 -12.52
N LEU A 85 -9.23 -2.56 -12.17
CA LEU A 85 -9.84 -1.28 -11.85
C LEU A 85 -9.57 -0.26 -12.96
N GLN A 86 -10.60 0.52 -13.29
CA GLN A 86 -10.51 1.61 -14.26
C GLN A 86 -10.05 2.92 -13.59
N ILE A 87 -8.90 2.88 -12.93
CA ILE A 87 -8.25 4.04 -12.31
C ILE A 87 -6.79 4.12 -12.74
N SER A 88 -6.24 5.33 -12.78
CA SER A 88 -4.81 5.49 -13.09
C SER A 88 -3.94 4.95 -11.95
N VAL A 89 -2.76 4.43 -12.30
CA VAL A 89 -1.74 4.01 -11.32
C VAL A 89 -1.41 5.16 -10.35
N VAL A 90 -1.34 6.38 -10.87
CA VAL A 90 -1.07 7.60 -10.06
C VAL A 90 -2.17 7.82 -9.01
N ASN A 91 -3.45 7.69 -9.38
CA ASN A 91 -4.55 7.88 -8.42
C ASN A 91 -4.59 6.76 -7.37
N ALA A 92 -4.31 5.52 -7.76
CA ALA A 92 -4.18 4.42 -6.81
C ALA A 92 -3.03 4.66 -5.81
N MET A 93 -1.87 5.12 -6.30
CA MET A 93 -0.72 5.46 -5.44
C MET A 93 -1.04 6.58 -4.46
N LYS A 94 -1.78 7.62 -4.88
CA LYS A 94 -2.25 8.69 -3.98
C LYS A 94 -3.10 8.13 -2.84
N MET A 95 -4.03 7.22 -3.15
CA MET A 95 -4.84 6.56 -2.13
C MET A 95 -4.00 5.73 -1.15
N ILE A 96 -3.02 4.96 -1.64
CA ILE A 96 -2.14 4.15 -0.79
C ILE A 96 -1.30 5.02 0.15
N ILE A 97 -0.67 6.07 -0.38
CA ILE A 97 0.18 6.98 0.42
C ILE A 97 -0.64 7.73 1.47
N SER A 98 -1.88 8.09 1.14
CA SER A 98 -2.82 8.73 2.07
C SER A 98 -3.53 7.77 3.02
N VAL A 99 -3.15 6.48 3.06
CA VAL A 99 -3.78 5.46 3.92
C VAL A 99 -5.29 5.35 3.67
N GLY A 100 -5.72 5.56 2.42
CA GLY A 100 -7.11 5.49 2.00
C GLY A 100 -7.92 6.78 2.17
N ALA A 101 -7.34 7.87 2.68
CA ALA A 101 -8.05 9.13 2.85
C ALA A 101 -8.39 9.83 1.53
N VAL A 102 -7.59 9.61 0.47
CA VAL A 102 -7.85 10.11 -0.88
C VAL A 102 -8.43 8.99 -1.74
N LEU A 103 -9.64 9.16 -2.27
CA LEU A 103 -10.27 8.19 -3.16
C LEU A 103 -9.95 8.46 -4.64
N PRO A 104 -9.81 7.42 -5.48
CA PRO A 104 -9.33 7.56 -6.86
C PRO A 104 -10.42 7.95 -7.88
N VAL A 105 -11.69 8.02 -7.47
CA VAL A 105 -12.85 8.29 -8.34
C VAL A 105 -13.80 9.30 -7.69
N GLY A 106 -14.15 10.37 -8.41
CA GLY A 106 -15.45 11.02 -8.28
C GLY A 106 -15.75 11.85 -7.03
N THR A 107 -14.76 12.41 -6.34
CA THR A 107 -15.00 13.61 -5.53
C THR A 107 -14.36 14.78 -6.23
N GLU A 108 -15.19 15.62 -6.82
CA GLU A 108 -14.88 17.00 -7.17
C GLU A 108 -13.98 17.62 -6.12
N ASP A 109 -13.04 18.45 -6.57
CA ASP A 109 -12.11 19.25 -5.76
C ASP A 109 -12.62 19.52 -4.34
N LEU A 110 -12.28 18.64 -3.39
CA LEU A 110 -12.37 19.03 -1.99
C LEU A 110 -11.25 20.08 -1.85
N PRO A 111 -11.56 21.34 -1.55
CA PRO A 111 -10.53 22.30 -1.23
C PRO A 111 -9.88 21.77 0.04
N MET A 112 -8.62 21.35 -0.06
CA MET A 112 -7.88 20.79 1.07
C MET A 112 -7.08 21.91 1.77
N PRO A 113 -7.54 22.45 2.92
CA PRO A 113 -6.65 22.64 4.07
C PRO A 113 -6.12 21.25 4.47
N SER A 114 -4.82 21.14 4.60
CA SER A 114 -4.13 19.99 4.05
C SER A 114 -4.31 18.69 4.86
N LEU A 115 -4.65 17.60 4.18
CA LEU A 115 -4.48 16.25 4.73
C LEU A 115 -3.04 16.04 5.22
N LEU A 116 -2.09 16.77 4.61
CA LEU A 116 -0.70 16.85 5.04
C LEU A 116 -0.55 17.48 6.43
N GLU A 117 -1.27 18.56 6.78
CA GLU A 117 -1.27 19.12 8.16
C GLU A 117 -1.74 18.07 9.18
N HIS A 118 -2.82 17.34 8.89
CA HIS A 118 -3.34 16.32 9.80
C HIS A 118 -2.44 15.07 9.89
N LEU A 119 -1.79 14.69 8.80
CA LEU A 119 -0.82 13.59 8.79
C LEU A 119 0.49 14.00 9.46
N GLU A 120 0.93 15.25 9.30
CA GLU A 120 2.07 15.84 10.00
C GLU A 120 1.80 15.89 11.51
N GLU A 121 0.62 16.35 11.95
CA GLU A 121 0.21 16.27 13.36
C GLU A 121 0.23 14.84 13.91
N TRP A 122 -0.21 13.86 13.12
CA TRP A 122 -0.29 12.46 13.54
C TRP A 122 1.07 11.73 13.52
N MET A 123 1.97 12.14 12.63
CA MET A 123 3.34 11.63 12.54
C MET A 123 4.28 12.24 13.57
N GLN A 124 3.89 13.33 14.23
CA GLN A 124 4.65 13.91 15.33
C GLN A 124 4.59 12.96 16.55
N PRO A 125 5.75 12.52 17.10
CA PRO A 125 5.75 11.72 18.31
C PRO A 125 5.11 12.55 19.44
N LYS A 126 3.97 12.08 19.97
CA LYS A 126 3.34 12.72 21.13
C LYS A 126 4.37 12.74 22.26
N GLN A 127 4.80 13.94 22.66
CA GLN A 127 5.61 14.10 23.87
C GLN A 127 4.83 13.49 25.04
N PRO A 128 5.47 12.68 25.90
CA PRO A 128 4.82 12.18 27.10
C PRO A 128 4.38 13.40 27.93
N GLN A 129 3.08 13.51 28.20
CA GLN A 129 2.55 14.55 29.07
C GLN A 129 3.26 14.47 30.42
N ALA A 130 4.04 15.51 30.74
CA ALA A 130 4.58 15.68 32.07
C ALA A 130 3.40 15.89 33.03
N SER A 131 3.09 14.86 33.82
CA SER A 131 2.15 14.94 34.93
C SER A 131 2.61 16.03 35.90
N SER A 132 1.88 17.13 35.96
CA SER A 132 2.07 18.19 36.95
C SER A 132 1.66 17.69 38.34
N ALA A 133 2.59 17.09 39.06
CA ALA A 133 2.49 16.94 40.50
C ALA A 133 2.79 18.30 41.14
N SER A 134 1.74 18.99 41.57
CA SER A 134 1.80 20.18 42.39
C SER A 134 2.41 19.85 43.74
N ALA A 135 3.67 20.26 43.97
CA ALA A 135 4.28 20.23 45.29
C ALA A 135 3.60 21.28 46.18
N THR A 136 2.94 20.83 47.24
CA THR A 136 2.45 21.66 48.34
C THR A 136 3.63 22.16 49.19
N PRO A 137 3.57 23.40 49.74
CA PRO A 137 4.64 23.92 50.58
C PRO A 137 4.41 23.45 52.02
N GLU A 138 5.23 22.54 52.53
CA GLU A 138 5.30 22.29 53.98
C GLU A 138 6.09 23.42 54.66
N THR A 139 5.36 24.16 55.49
CA THR A 139 5.91 25.16 56.41
C THR A 139 6.21 24.46 57.73
N PRO A 140 7.40 24.59 58.34
CA PRO A 140 7.56 24.26 59.74
C PRO A 140 7.53 25.56 60.58
N LEU A 141 6.60 25.60 61.54
CA LEU A 141 6.65 26.44 62.74
C LEU A 141 6.31 25.52 63.93
N PRO A 142 6.71 25.84 65.17
CA PRO A 142 7.66 26.87 65.64
C PRO A 142 9.01 26.31 66.12
#